data_AF-A0A502EIC4-F1
#
_entry.id   AF-A0A502EIC4-F1
#
_cell.length_a   1.000
_cell.length_b   1.000
_cell.length_c   1.000
_cell.angle_alpha   90.00
_cell.angle_beta   90.00
_cell.angle_gamma   90.00
#
_symmetry.space_group_name_H-M   'P 1'
#
loop_
_entity.id
_entity.type
_entity.pdbx_description
1 polymer ?
#
loop_
_entity_poly.entity_id
_entity_poly.type
_entity_poly.pdbx_seq_one_letter_code
_entity_poly.pdbx_strand_id
1 'polypeptide(L)' 'EVVAAAVTDAIHLGAIGYDAVRQIVLARIERRPPRLDLTAYPWLPGTEVRMTRAADYTTLLQERVA' A
#
# COMPACT_ATOMS: atom_id res chain seq x y z
N GLU A 1 2.68 6.30 -21.55
CA GLU A 1 1.53 5.56 -20.97
C GLU A 1 1.82 4.75 -19.70
N VAL A 2 3.03 4.20 -19.50
CA VAL A 2 3.36 3.36 -18.31
C VAL A 2 3.05 4.04 -16.97
N VAL A 3 3.38 5.33 -16.84
CA VAL A 3 3.13 6.11 -15.61
C VAL A 3 1.64 6.31 -15.36
N ALA A 4 0.86 6.68 -16.40
CA ALA A 4 -0.59 6.88 -16.25
C ALA A 4 -1.29 5.60 -15.80
N ALA A 5 -0.95 4.46 -16.41
CA ALA A 5 -1.50 3.18 -15.99
C ALA A 5 -1.00 2.72 -14.60
N ALA A 6 0.16 3.18 -14.14
CA ALA A 6 0.63 2.92 -12.78
C ALA A 6 -0.09 3.79 -11.74
N VAL A 7 -0.46 5.03 -12.10
CA VAL A 7 -1.31 5.89 -11.27
C VAL A 7 -2.69 5.26 -11.08
N THR A 8 -3.31 4.76 -12.16
CA THR A 8 -4.60 4.06 -12.08
C THR A 8 -4.53 2.84 -11.16
N ASP A 9 -3.49 2.02 -11.28
CA ASP A 9 -3.28 0.86 -10.40
C ASP A 9 -3.12 1.26 -8.93
N ALA A 10 -2.34 2.32 -8.65
CA ALA A 10 -2.14 2.82 -7.29
C ALA A 10 -3.47 3.27 -6.65
N ILE A 11 -4.35 3.89 -7.43
CA ILE A 11 -5.70 4.28 -7.00
C ILE A 11 -6.55 3.05 -6.70
N HIS A 12 -6.56 2.05 -7.60
CA HIS A 12 -7.32 0.81 -7.37
C HIS A 12 -6.86 0.03 -6.13
N LEU A 13 -5.57 0.10 -5.80
CA LEU A 13 -5.01 -0.52 -4.61
C LEU A 13 -5.25 0.28 -3.31
N GLY A 14 -5.81 1.50 -3.40
CA GLY A 14 -5.91 2.42 -2.27
C GLY A 14 -4.56 2.94 -1.75
N ALA A 15 -3.47 2.71 -2.50
CA ALA A 15 -2.11 3.09 -2.16
C ALA A 15 -1.78 4.45 -2.79
N ILE A 16 -2.43 5.51 -2.30
CA ILE A 16 -2.33 6.84 -2.88
C ILE A 16 -1.04 7.52 -2.38
N GLY A 17 0.02 7.48 -3.19
CA GLY A 17 1.29 8.13 -2.89
C GLY A 17 2.32 7.97 -4.01
N TYR A 18 3.31 8.87 -4.05
CA TYR A 18 4.38 8.85 -5.06
C TYR A 18 5.12 7.50 -5.10
N ASP A 19 5.43 6.92 -3.93
CA ASP A 19 6.20 5.68 -3.84
C ASP A 19 5.44 4.47 -4.38
N ALA A 20 4.10 4.45 -4.26
CA ALA A 20 3.28 3.41 -4.85
C ALA A 20 3.39 3.45 -6.39
N VAL A 21 3.24 4.63 -6.98
CA VAL A 21 3.37 4.83 -8.44
C VAL A 21 4.79 4.46 -8.89
N ARG A 22 5.82 4.94 -8.18
CA ARG A 22 7.22 4.63 -8.48
C ARG A 22 7.48 3.11 -8.48
N GLN A 23 6.99 2.40 -7.47
CA GLN A 23 7.17 0.95 -7.36
C GLN A 23 6.44 0.18 -8.46
N ILE A 24 5.21 0.58 -8.82
CA ILE A 24 4.44 -0.05 -9.90
C ILE A 24 5.11 0.19 -11.26
N VAL A 25 5.60 1.41 -11.51
CA VAL A 25 6.35 1.73 -12.74
C VAL A 25 7.63 0.89 -12.82
N LEU A 26 8.41 0.84 -11.75
CA LEU A 26 9.66 0.09 -11.71
C LEU A 26 9.43 -1.41 -11.95
N ALA A 27 8.43 -1.98 -11.28
CA ALA A 27 8.02 -3.37 -11.44
C ALA A 27 7.66 -3.73 -12.89
N ARG A 28 6.96 -2.84 -13.60
CA ARG A 28 6.58 -3.02 -15.00
C ARG A 28 7.77 -2.97 -15.95
N ILE A 29 8.69 -2.03 -15.73
CA ILE A 29 9.92 -1.90 -16.54
C ILE A 29 10.81 -3.14 -16.35
N GLU A 30 10.97 -3.58 -15.11
CA GLU A 30 11.85 -4.70 -14.74
C GLU A 30 11.16 -6.08 -14.88
N ARG A 31 9.88 -6.12 -15.25
CA ARG A 31 9.04 -7.34 -15.37
C ARG A 31 9.08 -8.23 -14.11
N ARG A 32 8.98 -7.60 -12.95
CA ARG A 32 8.95 -8.27 -11.65
C ARG A 32 7.71 -7.85 -10.86
N PRO A 33 7.27 -8.62 -9.85
CA PRO A 33 6.22 -8.16 -8.97
C PRO A 33 6.62 -6.85 -8.25
N PRO A 34 5.69 -5.88 -8.08
CA PRO A 34 5.93 -4.70 -7.27
C PRO A 34 6.17 -5.10 -5.82
N ARG A 35 7.28 -4.61 -5.26
CA ARG A 35 7.68 -4.86 -3.87
C ARG A 35 8.09 -3.54 -3.26
N LEU A 36 7.31 -3.05 -2.30
CA LEU A 36 7.70 -1.89 -1.51
C LEU A 36 8.79 -2.31 -0.53
N ASP A 37 10.01 -1.85 -0.78
CA ASP A 37 11.12 -1.99 0.15
C ASP A 37 11.17 -0.74 1.04
N LEU A 38 10.70 -0.86 2.27
CA LEU A 38 10.72 0.23 3.24
C LEU A 38 12.14 0.56 3.72
N THR A 39 13.10 -0.35 3.57
CA THR A 39 14.51 -0.10 3.94
C THR A 39 15.17 0.91 2.99
N ALA A 40 14.64 1.06 1.77
CA ALA A 40 15.05 2.08 0.81
C ALA A 40 14.59 3.51 1.21
N TYR A 41 13.77 3.66 2.25
CA TYR A 41 13.23 4.94 2.73
C TYR A 41 13.55 5.17 4.22
N PRO A 42 14.82 5.46 4.57
CA PRO A 42 15.24 5.65 5.97
C PRO A 42 14.54 6.81 6.68
N TRP A 43 13.97 7.75 5.93
CA TRP A 43 13.21 8.90 6.45
C TRP A 43 11.73 8.60 6.69
N LEU A 44 11.22 7.46 6.20
CA LEU A 44 9.84 7.07 6.43
C LEU A 44 9.76 6.43 7.82
N PRO A 45 8.80 6.84 8.68
CA PRO A 45 8.58 6.16 9.94
C PRO A 45 8.31 4.67 9.67
N GLY A 46 9.04 3.78 10.32
CA GLY A 46 8.77 2.36 10.23
C GLY A 46 7.32 2.09 10.60
N THR A 47 6.57 1.42 9.73
CA THR A 47 5.20 0.99 10.05
C THR A 47 5.26 -0.11 11.09
N GLU A 48 5.10 0.23 12.36
CA GLU A 48 4.88 -0.76 13.42
C GLU A 48 3.45 -1.30 13.31
N VAL A 49 3.27 -2.32 12.48
CA VAL A 49 1.96 -2.96 12.30
C VAL A 49 1.78 -4.00 13.41
N ARG A 50 0.95 -3.69 14.40
CA ARG A 50 0.52 -4.68 15.40
C ARG A 50 -0.45 -5.67 14.75
N MET A 51 -0.38 -6.95 15.14
CA MET A 51 -1.44 -7.90 14.83
C MET A 51 -2.78 -7.38 15.35
N THR A 52 -3.78 -7.35 14.48
CA THR A 52 -5.15 -6.98 14.83
C THR A 52 -5.62 -7.89 15.96
N ARG A 53 -5.97 -7.30 17.12
CA ARG A 53 -6.64 -8.06 18.18
C ARG A 53 -8.05 -8.35 17.71
N ALA A 54 -8.49 -9.61 17.84
CA ALA A 54 -9.81 -10.02 17.39
C ALA A 54 -10.91 -9.14 18.00
N ALA A 55 -10.82 -8.83 19.30
CA ALA A 55 -11.78 -7.99 20.01
C ALA A 55 -11.97 -6.59 19.39
N ASP A 56 -10.86 -5.91 19.04
CA ASP A 56 -10.91 -4.55 18.47
C ASP A 56 -11.60 -4.56 17.09
N TYR A 57 -11.38 -5.63 16.31
CA TYR A 57 -12.05 -5.81 15.03
C TYR A 57 -13.55 -6.07 15.19
N THR A 58 -13.96 -6.85 16.20
CA THR A 58 -15.38 -7.13 16.47
C THR A 58 -16.15 -5.84 16.81
N THR A 59 -15.54 -4.92 17.56
CA THR A 59 -16.16 -3.61 17.88
C THR A 59 -16.46 -2.81 16.61
N LEU A 60 -15.51 -2.72 15.68
CA LEU A 60 -15.71 -2.01 14.41
C LEU A 60 -16.80 -2.65 13.55
N LEU A 61 -16.92 -3.98 13.58
CA LEU A 61 -18.00 -4.68 12.88
C LEU A 61 -19.37 -4.40 13.50
N GLN A 62 -19.44 -4.26 14.82
CA GLN A 62 -20.68 -3.93 15.53
C GLN A 62 -21.10 -2.48 15.27
N GLU A 63 -20.16 -1.53 15.26
CA GLU A 63 -20.41 -0.13 14.91
C GLU A 63 -20.92 0.04 13.47
N ARG A 64 -20.46 -0.79 12.53
CA ARG A 64 -20.94 -0.75 11.14
C ARG A 64 -22.37 -1.30 10.99
N VAL A 65 -22.82 -2.16 11.89
CA VAL A 65 -24.13 -2.82 11.83
C VAL A 65 -25.22 -1.99 12.53
N ALA A 66 -24.84 -1.03 13.38
CA ALA A 66 -25.74 -0.06 14.02
C ALA A 66 -26.05 1.13 13.11
#